data_AF-A0A7W0ZB42-F1
#
_entry.id   AF-A0A7W0ZB42-F1
#
_cell.length_a   1.000
_cell.length_b   1.000
_cell.length_c   1.000
_cell.angle_alpha   90.00
_cell.angle_beta   90.00
_cell.angle_gamma   90.00
#
_symmetry.space_group_name_H-M   'P 1'
#
loop_
_entity.id
_entity.type
_entity.pdbx_description
1 polymer ?
#
loop_
_entity_poly.entity_id
_entity_poly.type
_entity_poly.pdbx_seq_one_letter_code
_entity_poly.pdbx_strand_id
1 'polypeptide(L)'
;MSEPTDELRHHLRHVVEHAGHLLPPQGPITTFIHHNTLHGLQHLPFHEAIAEGSQVLGGRGYLPNEEYRALHAAGRITDEEIDAGLGAREGADVPLACAGERAITRRDVERAHLVHGVEALDPGQLRFELEERDAGRRFRGDVPQAARAA
;
A
#
# COMPACT_ATOMS: atom_id res chain seq x y z
N MET A 1 32.37 -15.39 -59.98
CA MET A 1 32.21 -15.24 -58.52
C MET A 1 32.73 -16.54 -57.89
N SER A 2 33.91 -16.53 -57.27
CA SER A 2 34.45 -17.76 -56.64
C SER A 2 33.61 -18.12 -55.43
N GLU A 3 33.13 -19.36 -55.40
CA GLU A 3 32.53 -19.99 -54.23
C GLU A 3 33.46 -19.84 -53.02
N PRO A 4 32.97 -19.37 -51.85
CA PRO A 4 33.79 -19.29 -50.66
C PRO A 4 34.21 -20.70 -50.24
N THR A 5 35.51 -20.90 -50.05
CA THR A 5 36.12 -22.17 -49.62
C THR A 5 35.49 -22.64 -48.30
N ASP A 6 35.32 -23.95 -48.13
CA ASP A 6 34.72 -24.54 -46.92
C ASP A 6 35.41 -24.09 -45.63
N GLU A 7 36.73 -23.85 -45.68
CA GLU A 7 37.50 -23.29 -44.56
C GLU A 7 37.05 -21.88 -44.16
N LEU A 8 36.77 -21.01 -45.14
CA LEU A 8 36.28 -19.66 -44.87
C LEU A 8 34.88 -19.70 -44.25
N ARG A 9 34.02 -20.60 -44.75
CA ARG A 9 32.67 -20.80 -44.20
C ARG A 9 32.73 -21.33 -42.77
N HIS A 10 33.65 -22.26 -42.49
CA HIS A 10 33.86 -22.80 -41.15
C HIS A 10 34.38 -21.73 -40.18
N HIS A 11 35.40 -20.96 -40.61
CA HIS A 11 35.95 -19.88 -39.82
C HIS A 11 34.90 -18.82 -39.47
N LEU A 12 34.10 -18.38 -40.45
CA LEU A 12 33.03 -17.42 -40.22
C LEU A 12 31.97 -17.95 -39.25
N ARG A 13 31.57 -19.23 -39.35
CA ARG A 13 30.64 -19.84 -38.39
C ARG A 13 31.20 -19.84 -36.97
N HIS A 14 32.46 -20.22 -36.81
CA HIS A 14 33.12 -20.23 -35.51
C HIS A 14 33.20 -18.83 -34.89
N VAL A 15 33.51 -17.80 -35.69
CA VAL A 15 33.56 -16.40 -35.22
C VAL A 15 32.16 -15.90 -34.82
N VAL A 16 31.13 -16.20 -35.60
CA VAL A 16 29.74 -15.81 -35.30
C VAL A 16 29.25 -16.47 -34.01
N GLU A 17 29.52 -17.76 -33.83
CA GLU A 17 29.11 -18.49 -32.64
C GLU A 17 29.80 -17.97 -31.37
N HIS A 18 31.11 -17.68 -31.47
CA HIS A 18 31.85 -17.08 -30.36
C HIS A 18 31.38 -15.66 -30.03
N ALA A 19 31.07 -14.85 -31.05
CA ALA A 19 30.51 -13.51 -30.86
C ALA A 19 29.11 -13.54 -30.23
N GLY A 20 28.31 -14.58 -30.51
CA GLY A 20 27.00 -14.79 -29.90
C GLY A 20 27.04 -14.91 -28.38
N HIS A 21 28.12 -15.47 -27.81
CA HIS A 21 28.30 -15.57 -26.36
C HIS A 21 28.54 -14.22 -25.66
N LEU A 22 28.88 -13.16 -26.41
CA LEU A 22 29.04 -11.81 -25.88
C LEU A 22 27.72 -11.05 -25.83
N LEU A 23 26.66 -11.57 -26.47
CA LEU A 23 25.34 -11.01 -26.40
C LEU A 23 24.63 -11.49 -25.11
N PRO A 24 23.81 -10.64 -24.47
CA PRO A 24 23.00 -11.09 -23.36
C PRO A 24 22.10 -12.25 -23.81
N PRO A 25 21.91 -13.29 -22.97
CA PRO A 25 21.07 -14.44 -23.30
C PRO A 25 19.59 -14.05 -23.47
N GLN A 26 19.20 -12.88 -22.96
CA GLN A 26 17.91 -12.26 -23.21
C GLN A 26 18.05 -11.23 -24.34
N GLY A 27 17.24 -11.37 -25.39
CA GLY A 27 17.09 -10.34 -26.42
C GLY A 27 16.56 -9.02 -25.85
N PRO A 28 16.49 -7.96 -26.67
CA PRO A 28 16.01 -6.65 -26.22
C PRO A 28 14.64 -6.79 -25.55
N ILE A 29 14.55 -6.38 -24.27
CA ILE A 29 13.27 -6.37 -23.55
C ILE A 29 12.40 -5.27 -24.15
N THR A 30 11.48 -5.67 -25.04
CA THR A 30 10.55 -4.76 -25.74
C THR A 30 9.26 -4.55 -24.95
N THR A 31 8.97 -5.44 -23.99
CA THR A 31 7.81 -5.38 -23.09
C THR A 31 8.21 -5.83 -21.70
N PHE A 32 7.87 -5.04 -20.67
CA PHE A 32 8.09 -5.41 -19.27
C PHE A 32 6.87 -6.15 -18.73
N ILE A 33 6.94 -7.48 -18.66
CA ILE A 33 5.96 -8.29 -17.94
C ILE A 33 6.48 -8.44 -16.52
N HIS A 34 5.92 -7.69 -15.58
CA HIS A 34 6.23 -7.87 -14.17
C HIS A 34 5.51 -9.13 -13.68
N HIS A 35 6.24 -10.15 -13.25
CA HIS A 35 5.61 -11.16 -12.41
C HIS A 35 5.28 -10.50 -11.08
N ASN A 36 4.01 -10.56 -10.67
CA ASN A 36 3.62 -10.18 -9.32
C ASN A 36 4.50 -10.99 -8.34
N THR A 37 5.18 -10.32 -7.42
CA THR A 37 6.13 -10.97 -6.51
C THR A 37 5.47 -12.01 -5.60
N LEU A 38 4.15 -11.94 -5.43
CA LEU A 38 3.33 -12.92 -4.71
C LEU A 38 2.84 -14.09 -5.60
N HIS A 39 3.28 -14.21 -6.86
CA HIS A 39 2.83 -15.27 -7.76
C HIS A 39 3.02 -16.68 -7.15
N GLY A 40 4.15 -16.92 -6.47
CA GLY A 40 4.39 -18.19 -5.77
C GLY A 40 3.49 -18.44 -4.56
N LEU A 41 2.78 -17.41 -4.08
CA LEU A 41 1.93 -17.42 -2.88
C LEU A 41 0.43 -17.32 -3.20
N GLN A 42 0.04 -17.42 -4.48
CA GLN A 42 -1.36 -17.28 -4.92
C GLN A 42 -2.32 -18.35 -4.37
N HIS A 43 -1.78 -19.43 -3.80
CA HIS A 43 -2.56 -20.48 -3.14
C HIS A 43 -2.99 -20.08 -1.72
N LEU A 44 -2.44 -19.01 -1.16
CA LEU A 44 -2.80 -18.48 0.15
C LEU A 44 -3.85 -17.36 0.03
N PRO A 45 -4.71 -17.17 1.04
CA PRO A 45 -5.51 -15.96 1.18
C PRO A 45 -4.64 -14.70 1.11
N PHE A 46 -5.17 -13.61 0.56
CA PHE A 46 -4.39 -12.40 0.27
C PHE A 46 -3.58 -11.88 1.46
N HIS A 47 -4.19 -11.77 2.64
CA HIS A 47 -3.49 -11.28 3.84
C HIS A 47 -2.38 -12.22 4.32
N GLU A 48 -2.56 -13.53 4.16
CA GLU A 48 -1.55 -14.55 4.46
C GLU A 48 -0.41 -14.50 3.45
N ALA A 49 -0.72 -14.40 2.16
CA ALA A 49 0.28 -14.24 1.09
C ALA A 49 1.14 -12.99 1.29
N ILE A 50 0.54 -11.87 1.71
CA ILE A 50 1.26 -10.64 2.01
C ILE A 50 2.18 -10.82 3.22
N ALA A 51 1.70 -11.46 4.30
CA ALA A 51 2.50 -11.71 5.49
C ALA A 51 3.70 -12.62 5.18
N GLU A 52 3.48 -13.73 4.48
CA GLU A 52 4.52 -14.66 4.05
C GLU A 52 5.52 -13.97 3.11
N GLY A 53 5.00 -13.26 2.09
CA GLY A 53 5.83 -12.52 1.14
C GLY A 53 6.69 -11.46 1.81
N SER A 54 6.18 -10.76 2.82
CA SER A 54 6.95 -9.77 3.59
C SER A 54 8.11 -10.42 4.36
N GLN A 55 7.90 -11.60 4.92
CA GLN A 55 8.96 -12.35 5.63
C GLN A 55 10.05 -12.84 4.67
N VAL A 56 9.65 -13.38 3.52
CA VAL A 56 10.59 -13.95 2.54
C VAL A 56 11.37 -12.87 1.79
N LEU A 57 10.71 -11.76 1.43
CA LEU A 57 11.27 -10.72 0.56
C LEU A 57 11.84 -9.54 1.34
N GLY A 58 11.56 -9.43 2.64
CA GLY A 58 12.03 -8.33 3.50
C GLY A 58 11.38 -6.98 3.24
N GLY A 59 10.30 -6.94 2.44
CA GLY A 59 9.54 -5.73 2.10
C GLY A 59 8.33 -5.49 3.00
N ARG A 60 7.78 -4.28 2.94
CA ARG A 60 6.47 -3.98 3.55
C ARG A 60 5.35 -4.47 2.61
N GLY A 61 4.47 -5.30 3.14
CA GLY A 61 3.31 -5.81 2.42
C GLY A 61 2.17 -4.82 2.19
N TYR A 62 2.08 -3.79 3.03
CA TYR A 62 1.11 -2.70 2.95
C TYR A 62 1.82 -1.35 3.07
N LEU A 63 1.16 -0.30 2.58
CA LEU A 63 1.63 1.05 2.82
C LEU A 63 1.45 1.41 4.30
N PRO A 64 2.28 2.31 4.86
CA PRO A 64 1.99 2.92 6.15
C PRO A 64 0.65 3.65 6.14
N ASN A 65 -0.02 3.74 7.30
CA ASN A 65 -1.30 4.47 7.43
C ASN A 65 -1.19 5.93 6.97
N GLU A 66 -0.04 6.58 7.15
CA GLU A 66 0.22 7.94 6.69
C GLU A 66 0.13 8.07 5.16
N GLU A 67 0.62 7.07 4.41
CA GLU A 67 0.54 7.06 2.96
C GLU A 67 -0.89 6.81 2.49
N TYR A 68 -1.63 5.91 3.14
CA TYR A 68 -3.06 5.73 2.86
C TYR A 68 -3.86 7.02 3.11
N ARG A 69 -3.57 7.74 4.20
CA ARG A 69 -4.17 9.06 4.47
C ARG A 69 -3.81 10.10 3.42
N ALA A 70 -2.56 10.12 2.95
CA ALA A 70 -2.15 11.02 1.88
C ALA A 70 -2.88 10.72 0.57
N LEU A 71 -3.10 9.44 0.25
CA LEU A 71 -3.89 9.02 -0.91
C LEU A 71 -5.36 9.42 -0.77
N HIS A 72 -5.95 9.30 0.42
CA HIS A 72 -7.30 9.80 0.69
C HIS A 72 -7.39 11.31 0.53
N ALA A 73 -6.45 12.07 1.11
CA ALA A 73 -6.39 13.53 0.96
C ALA A 73 -6.19 13.96 -0.51
N ALA A 74 -5.53 13.14 -1.33
CA ALA A 74 -5.37 13.36 -2.76
C ALA A 74 -6.57 12.92 -3.61
N GLY A 75 -7.64 12.39 -3.00
CA GLY A 75 -8.82 11.86 -3.69
C GLY A 75 -8.57 10.56 -4.45
N ARG A 76 -7.44 9.89 -4.19
CA ARG A 76 -7.11 8.57 -4.76
C ARG A 76 -7.85 7.43 -4.06
N ILE A 77 -8.21 7.64 -2.80
CA ILE A 77 -9.12 6.80 -2.01
C ILE A 77 -10.28 7.71 -1.65
N THR A 78 -11.49 7.27 -1.93
CA THR A 78 -12.72 8.05 -1.73
C THR A 78 -13.37 7.75 -0.38
N ASP A 79 -14.22 8.66 0.09
CA ASP A 79 -15.01 8.41 1.30
C ASP A 79 -15.94 7.21 1.11
N GLU A 80 -16.52 7.04 -0.09
CA GLU A 80 -17.37 5.90 -0.43
C GLU A 80 -16.63 4.56 -0.36
N GLU A 81 -15.36 4.51 -0.81
CA GLU A 81 -14.54 3.30 -0.72
C GLU A 81 -14.20 2.95 0.73
N ILE A 82 -13.90 3.95 1.57
CA ILE A 82 -13.66 3.74 3.00
C ILE A 82 -14.93 3.23 3.68
N ASP A 83 -16.07 3.88 3.42
CA ASP A 83 -17.35 3.53 4.04
C ASP A 83 -17.82 2.14 3.59
N ALA A 84 -17.61 1.77 2.33
CA ALA A 84 -17.88 0.43 1.83
C ALA A 84 -16.99 -0.64 2.51
N GLY A 85 -15.68 -0.36 2.62
CA GLY A 85 -14.74 -1.27 3.28
C GLY A 85 -15.06 -1.50 4.76
N LEU A 86 -15.41 -0.43 5.48
CA LEU A 86 -15.82 -0.53 6.88
C LEU A 86 -17.20 -1.16 7.04
N GLY A 87 -18.13 -0.88 6.12
CA GLY A 87 -19.48 -1.45 6.12
C GLY A 87 -19.51 -2.97 5.95
N ALA A 88 -18.54 -3.53 5.23
CA ALA A 88 -18.42 -4.97 5.03
C ALA A 88 -17.90 -5.74 6.27
N ARG A 89 -17.44 -5.04 7.31
CA ARG A 89 -16.90 -5.67 8.53
C ARG A 89 -18.02 -6.14 9.45
N GLU A 90 -17.85 -7.33 10.02
CA GLU A 90 -18.74 -7.82 11.05
C GLU A 90 -18.71 -6.90 12.28
N GLY A 91 -19.91 -6.53 12.76
CA GLY A 91 -20.05 -5.67 13.93
C GLY A 91 -19.73 -4.19 13.69
N ALA A 92 -19.68 -3.73 12.43
CA ALA A 92 -19.45 -2.32 12.11
C ALA A 92 -20.46 -1.38 12.79
N ASP A 93 -21.72 -1.78 12.88
CA ASP A 93 -22.81 -1.00 13.50
C ASP A 93 -22.96 -1.21 15.01
N VAL A 94 -22.05 -1.94 15.66
CA VAL A 94 -22.13 -2.15 17.11
C VAL A 94 -21.93 -0.80 17.81
N PRO A 95 -22.89 -0.33 18.62
CA PRO A 95 -22.74 0.89 19.39
C PRO A 95 -21.68 0.69 20.49
N LEU A 96 -20.74 1.63 20.58
CA LEU A 96 -19.64 1.63 21.55
C LEU A 96 -19.82 2.70 22.62
N ALA A 97 -20.41 3.84 22.25
CA ALA A 97 -20.63 4.97 23.15
C ALA A 97 -21.80 5.83 22.66
N CYS A 98 -22.19 6.84 23.44
CA CYS A 98 -23.14 7.87 23.02
C CYS A 98 -22.52 9.26 23.19
N ALA A 99 -22.76 10.13 22.20
CA ALA A 99 -22.52 11.57 22.30
C ALA A 99 -23.89 12.27 22.27
N GLY A 100 -24.42 12.58 23.45
CA GLY A 100 -25.81 13.00 23.58
C GLY A 100 -26.77 11.89 23.14
N GLU A 101 -27.65 12.20 22.19
CA GLU A 101 -28.60 11.23 21.60
C GLU A 101 -28.00 10.40 20.46
N ARG A 102 -26.80 10.75 19.97
CA ARG A 102 -26.15 10.02 18.88
C ARG A 102 -25.37 8.83 19.43
N ALA A 103 -25.73 7.63 18.96
CA ALA A 103 -24.89 6.45 19.15
C ALA A 103 -23.62 6.55 18.27
N ILE A 104 -22.46 6.31 18.88
CA ILE A 104 -21.18 6.16 18.21
C ILE A 104 -20.92 4.68 18.02
N THR A 105 -20.83 4.25 16.77
CA THR A 105 -20.60 2.86 16.39
C THR A 105 -19.12 2.54 16.27
N ARG A 106 -18.79 1.24 16.18
CA ARG A 106 -17.45 0.79 15.80
C ARG A 106 -16.99 1.41 14.48
N ARG A 107 -17.88 1.49 13.48
CA ARG A 107 -17.59 2.12 12.19
C ARG A 107 -17.18 3.58 12.35
N ASP A 108 -17.88 4.36 13.17
CA ASP A 108 -17.55 5.77 13.39
C ASP A 108 -16.12 5.94 13.93
N VAL A 109 -15.72 5.09 14.89
CA VAL A 109 -14.39 5.13 15.51
C VAL A 109 -13.31 4.68 14.52
N GLU A 110 -13.52 3.55 13.83
CA GLU A 110 -12.57 3.04 12.83
C GLU A 110 -12.37 4.04 11.69
N ARG A 111 -13.46 4.68 11.22
CA ARG A 111 -13.41 5.73 10.19
C ARG A 111 -12.62 6.95 10.67
N ALA A 112 -12.87 7.44 11.88
CA ALA A 112 -12.15 8.57 12.44
C ALA A 112 -10.64 8.29 12.55
N HIS A 113 -10.25 7.06 12.94
CA HIS A 113 -8.86 6.66 12.99
C HIS A 113 -8.22 6.61 11.59
N LEU A 114 -8.89 5.98 10.60
CA LEU A 114 -8.36 5.88 9.23
C LEU A 114 -8.17 7.24 8.57
N VAL A 115 -9.12 8.16 8.74
CA VAL A 115 -9.10 9.48 8.07
C VAL A 115 -8.20 10.48 8.81
N HIS A 116 -8.30 10.55 10.15
CA HIS A 116 -7.64 11.60 10.93
C HIS A 116 -6.40 11.13 11.69
N GLY A 117 -6.12 9.83 11.75
CA GLY A 117 -4.96 9.33 12.50
C GLY A 117 -5.07 9.67 14.00
N VAL A 118 -6.05 9.04 14.66
CA VAL A 118 -6.17 9.10 16.13
C VAL A 118 -5.26 8.01 16.69
N GLU A 119 -3.97 8.30 16.77
CA GLU A 119 -2.95 7.37 17.25
C GLU A 119 -2.78 7.45 18.78
N ALA A 120 -2.26 6.38 19.37
CA ALA A 120 -1.92 6.39 20.79
C ALA A 120 -0.80 7.41 21.07
N LEU A 121 -1.01 8.26 22.08
CA LEU A 121 0.00 9.19 22.56
C LEU A 121 0.76 8.56 23.73
N ASP A 122 2.06 8.83 23.81
CA ASP A 122 2.78 8.55 25.05
C ASP A 122 2.26 9.46 26.18
N PRO A 123 2.40 9.06 27.46
CA PRO A 123 1.85 9.84 28.57
C PRO A 123 2.36 11.29 28.67
N GLY A 124 3.60 11.55 28.27
CA GLY A 124 4.18 12.90 28.25
C GLY A 124 3.58 13.75 27.15
N GLN A 125 3.42 13.19 25.95
CA GLN A 125 2.74 13.87 24.84
C GLN A 125 1.26 14.11 25.14
N LEU A 126 0.57 13.16 25.78
CA LEU A 126 -0.82 13.36 26.20
C LEU A 126 -0.97 14.57 27.12
N ARG A 127 -0.07 14.73 28.10
CA ARG A 127 -0.09 15.87 29.01
C ARG A 127 0.11 17.18 28.24
N PHE A 128 1.09 17.22 27.35
CA PHE A 128 1.34 18.40 26.51
C PHE A 128 0.15 18.75 25.61
N GLU A 129 -0.50 17.74 24.99
CA GLU A 129 -1.69 17.96 24.17
C GLU A 129 -2.86 18.54 25.00
N LEU A 130 -3.05 18.07 26.23
CA LEU A 130 -4.10 18.57 27.11
C LEU A 130 -3.82 19.96 27.67
N GLU A 131 -2.59 20.22 28.13
CA GLU A 131 -2.23 21.46 28.80
C GLU A 131 -1.92 22.59 27.81
N GLU A 132 -1.12 22.31 26.77
CA GLU A 132 -0.59 23.35 25.87
C GLU A 132 -1.34 23.46 24.55
N ARG A 133 -1.95 22.36 24.09
CA ARG A 133 -2.79 22.38 22.89
C ARG A 133 -4.29 22.42 23.19
N ASP A 134 -4.64 22.41 24.47
CA ASP A 134 -6.02 22.50 24.96
C ASP A 134 -6.94 21.44 24.30
N ALA A 135 -6.38 20.24 24.03
CA ALA A 135 -7.05 19.18 23.26
C ALA A 135 -8.34 18.68 23.92
N GLY A 136 -8.53 18.94 25.22
CA GLY A 136 -9.78 18.65 25.93
C GLY A 136 -10.89 19.68 25.71
N ARG A 137 -10.59 20.84 25.11
CA ARG A 137 -11.53 21.96 24.90
C ARG A 137 -11.59 22.45 23.46
N ARG A 138 -10.69 21.97 22.59
CA ARG A 138 -10.63 22.36 21.18
C ARG A 138 -10.54 21.13 20.28
N PHE A 139 -11.29 21.17 19.18
CA PHE A 139 -11.17 20.19 18.12
C PHE A 139 -9.84 20.35 17.37
N ARG A 140 -9.30 19.23 16.89
CA ARG A 140 -8.09 19.22 16.06
C ARG A 140 -8.30 20.03 14.76
N GLY A 141 -7.20 20.59 14.25
CA GLY A 141 -7.19 21.48 13.08
C GLY A 141 -7.64 20.81 11.77
N ASP A 142 -7.50 19.50 11.67
CA ASP A 142 -7.86 18.67 10.51
C ASP A 142 -9.32 18.19 10.52
N VAL A 143 -10.08 18.46 11.58
CA VAL A 143 -11.53 18.24 11.62
C VAL A 143 -12.22 19.36 10.84
N PRO A 144 -13.05 19.09 9.82
CA PRO A 144 -13.74 20.13 9.06
C PRO A 144 -14.57 21.06 9.96
N GLN A 145 -14.60 22.37 9.68
CA GLN A 145 -15.32 23.34 10.52
C GLN A 145 -16.81 23.00 10.68
N ALA A 146 -17.45 22.49 9.63
CA ALA A 146 -18.85 22.05 9.67
C ALA A 146 -19.10 20.95 10.71
N ALA A 147 -18.12 20.07 10.94
CA ALA A 147 -18.21 19.01 11.95
C ALA A 147 -17.95 19.51 13.39
N ARG A 148 -17.43 20.73 13.57
CA ARG A 148 -17.13 21.32 14.90
C ARG A 148 -18.30 22.11 15.49
N ALA A 149 -19.32 22.42 14.68
CA ALA A 149 -20.44 23.29 15.05
C ALA A 149 -21.73 22.52 15.42
N ALA A 150 -21.69 21.19 15.35
CA ALA A 150 -22.78 20.28 15.71
C ALA A 150 -22.61 19.78 17.15
#